data_AF-F0F9W7-F1
#
_entry.id   AF-F0F9W7-F1
#
_cell.length_a   1.000
_cell.length_b   1.000
_cell.length_c   1.000
_cell.angle_alpha   90.00
_cell.angle_beta   90.00
_cell.angle_gamma   90.00
#
_symmetry.space_group_name_H-M   'P 1'
#
loop_
_entity.id
_entity.type
_entity.pdbx_description
1 polymer ?
#
loop_
_entity_poly.entity_id
_entity_poly.type
_entity_poly.pdbx_seq_one_letter_code
_entity_poly.pdbx_strand_id
1 'polypeptide(L)'
;MIAKIIKGTNFSGVVSYMLSKREDKVKVLQANGVRSSFPYDIAYDFNLQASMRPSVQKTVCHTILSFSTHDSERLTDATMAKIANEYLHKMGYGDTQSLIVRHSDRQHPHLHICINRIGNNGKTISDHNEKYRSTKICRELTERYGLSIGEGKQEVNRSRLRGEDKLQYEIFDAIKSILPQSQTWKDFVAELEQQDITTRFKTKGNTDVVQGIIFEKDGCSFSGSKIDRTCSFSRLKVEIEQNSHKQEQIHLQNDPMVHSVDESNFITDLSEAISEVFSMPTPSNGVDVDELRFQKKLRNRANRKRRI
;
A
#
# COMPACT_ATOMS: atom_id res chain seq x y z
N MET A 1 -6.94 -3.98 -11.92
CA MET A 1 -6.26 -5.30 -12.06
C MET A 1 -4.93 -5.31 -11.30
N ILE A 2 -4.54 -6.44 -10.69
CA ILE A 2 -3.26 -6.62 -9.98
C ILE A 2 -2.58 -7.90 -10.48
N ALA A 3 -1.24 -7.91 -10.53
CA ALA A 3 -0.46 -9.09 -10.87
C ALA A 3 0.38 -9.61 -9.69
N LYS A 4 0.42 -10.93 -9.52
CA LYS A 4 1.40 -11.62 -8.67
C LYS A 4 2.30 -12.49 -9.54
N ILE A 5 3.61 -12.27 -9.47
CA ILE A 5 4.61 -13.02 -10.23
C ILE A 5 5.33 -13.97 -9.27
N ILE A 6 5.44 -15.24 -9.65
CA ILE A 6 6.12 -16.30 -8.92
C ILE A 6 7.12 -16.95 -9.87
N LYS A 7 8.38 -17.07 -9.44
CA LYS A 7 9.43 -17.77 -10.18
C LYS A 7 9.61 -19.18 -9.62
N GLY A 8 9.75 -20.15 -10.52
CA GLY A 8 9.87 -21.55 -10.15
C GLY A 8 10.80 -22.31 -11.08
N THR A 9 10.97 -23.59 -10.76
CA THR A 9 11.87 -24.52 -11.47
C THR A 9 11.13 -25.68 -12.13
N ASN A 10 9.83 -25.85 -11.86
CA ASN A 10 9.08 -27.06 -12.22
C ASN A 10 7.78 -26.72 -12.97
N PHE A 11 7.78 -26.91 -14.29
CA PHE A 11 6.60 -26.71 -15.13
C PHE A 11 5.48 -27.69 -14.81
N SER A 12 5.80 -28.98 -14.56
CA SER A 12 4.79 -30.00 -14.24
C SER A 12 4.00 -29.63 -12.99
N GLY A 13 4.67 -29.12 -11.95
CA GLY A 13 4.01 -28.66 -10.74
C GLY A 13 3.06 -27.49 -10.99
N VAL A 14 3.48 -26.50 -11.77
CA VAL A 14 2.64 -25.32 -12.08
C VAL A 14 1.47 -25.69 -12.99
N VAL A 15 1.70 -26.48 -14.04
CA VAL A 15 0.66 -26.94 -14.97
C VAL A 15 -0.36 -27.81 -14.23
N SER A 16 0.09 -28.76 -13.41
CA SER A 16 -0.80 -29.57 -12.59
C SER A 16 -1.63 -28.68 -11.67
N TYR A 17 -1.02 -27.73 -10.96
CA TYR A 17 -1.75 -26.80 -10.10
C TYR A 17 -2.81 -25.98 -10.86
N MET A 18 -2.47 -25.51 -12.06
CA MET A 18 -3.38 -24.72 -12.90
C MET A 18 -4.55 -25.53 -13.46
N LEU A 19 -4.38 -26.84 -13.66
CA LEU A 19 -5.38 -27.68 -14.29
C LEU A 19 -6.12 -28.62 -13.32
N SER A 20 -5.67 -28.75 -12.06
CA SER A 20 -6.23 -29.71 -11.10
C SER A 20 -7.50 -29.26 -10.36
N LYS A 21 -8.13 -28.12 -10.71
CA LYS A 21 -9.43 -27.78 -10.11
C LYS A 21 -10.55 -28.51 -10.85
N ARG A 22 -11.74 -28.56 -10.24
CA ARG A 22 -12.94 -29.14 -10.87
C ARG A 22 -13.15 -28.53 -12.26
N GLU A 23 -13.60 -29.34 -13.22
CA GLU A 23 -13.74 -28.94 -14.63
C GLU A 23 -14.59 -27.67 -14.82
N ASP A 24 -15.59 -27.43 -13.96
CA ASP A 24 -16.44 -26.23 -13.99
C ASP A 24 -15.74 -24.95 -13.50
N LYS A 25 -14.57 -25.08 -12.86
CA LYS A 25 -13.80 -23.97 -12.26
C LYS A 25 -12.54 -23.61 -13.02
N VAL A 26 -12.18 -24.37 -14.05
CA VAL A 26 -10.97 -24.15 -14.86
C VAL A 26 -11.34 -24.06 -16.32
N LYS A 27 -10.79 -23.08 -17.02
CA LYS A 27 -10.87 -23.04 -18.48
C LYS A 27 -9.53 -22.61 -19.06
N VAL A 28 -8.96 -23.45 -19.93
CA VAL A 28 -7.82 -23.06 -20.74
C VAL A 28 -8.31 -22.05 -21.79
N LEU A 29 -7.80 -20.82 -21.72
CA LEU A 29 -8.14 -19.78 -22.68
C LEU A 29 -7.22 -19.82 -23.89
N GLN A 30 -5.94 -20.12 -23.68
CA GLN A 30 -4.95 -20.13 -24.75
C GLN A 30 -3.72 -20.96 -24.37
N ALA A 31 -3.16 -21.65 -25.35
CA ALA A 31 -1.89 -22.36 -25.28
C ALA A 31 -1.01 -21.90 -26.45
N ASN A 32 0.11 -21.24 -26.14
CA ASN A 32 1.04 -20.69 -27.12
C ASN A 32 2.33 -21.51 -27.13
N GLY A 33 2.65 -22.13 -28.26
CA GLY A 33 3.87 -22.92 -28.44
C GLY A 33 3.93 -24.22 -27.63
N VAL A 34 2.80 -24.67 -27.07
CA VAL A 34 2.66 -25.92 -26.33
C VAL A 34 1.38 -26.64 -26.78
N ARG A 35 1.38 -27.98 -26.71
CA ARG A 35 0.16 -28.79 -26.81
C ARG A 35 -0.80 -28.43 -25.68
N SER A 36 -2.08 -28.77 -25.81
CA SER A 36 -3.11 -28.44 -24.81
C SER A 36 -3.99 -29.61 -24.36
N SER A 37 -3.73 -30.83 -24.86
CA SER A 37 -4.59 -32.00 -24.60
C SER A 37 -4.41 -32.56 -23.19
N PHE A 38 -3.14 -32.70 -22.75
CA PHE A 38 -2.82 -33.31 -21.46
C PHE A 38 -1.82 -32.47 -20.66
N PRO A 39 -1.96 -32.40 -19.32
CA PRO A 39 -1.01 -31.69 -18.46
C PRO A 39 0.46 -32.12 -18.65
N TYR A 40 0.68 -33.41 -18.89
CA TYR A 40 2.01 -33.96 -19.15
C TYR A 40 2.63 -33.39 -20.42
N ASP A 41 1.87 -33.36 -21.53
CA ASP A 41 2.33 -32.84 -22.81
C ASP A 41 2.70 -31.35 -22.74
N ILE A 42 1.85 -30.57 -22.08
CA ILE A 42 2.11 -29.15 -21.85
C ILE A 42 3.44 -28.96 -21.12
N ALA A 43 3.63 -29.69 -20.02
CA ALA A 43 4.84 -29.59 -19.21
C ALA A 43 6.08 -30.08 -19.98
N TYR A 44 5.93 -31.13 -20.79
CA TYR A 44 6.99 -31.62 -21.67
C TYR A 44 7.44 -30.54 -22.65
N ASP A 45 6.51 -29.89 -23.34
CA ASP A 45 6.83 -28.84 -24.32
C ASP A 45 7.52 -27.64 -23.68
N PHE A 46 7.09 -27.24 -22.48
CA PHE A 46 7.78 -26.22 -21.70
C PHE A 46 9.22 -26.60 -21.35
N ASN A 47 9.42 -27.84 -20.88
CA ASN A 47 10.75 -28.34 -20.53
C ASN A 47 11.65 -28.45 -21.76
N LEU A 48 11.11 -28.81 -22.92
CA LEU A 48 11.85 -28.90 -24.17
C LEU A 48 12.47 -27.55 -24.54
N GLN A 49 11.69 -26.46 -24.54
CA GLN A 49 12.23 -25.12 -24.80
C GLN A 49 13.17 -24.65 -23.67
N ALA A 50 12.87 -24.97 -22.41
CA ALA A 50 13.76 -24.64 -21.30
C ALA A 50 15.15 -25.31 -21.43
N SER A 51 15.21 -26.50 -22.03
CA SER A 51 16.46 -27.24 -22.26
C SER A 51 17.44 -26.53 -23.20
N MET A 52 16.97 -25.56 -23.99
CA MET A 52 17.84 -24.70 -24.81
C MET A 52 18.80 -23.86 -23.97
N ARG A 53 18.53 -23.68 -22.66
CA ARG A 53 19.39 -22.92 -21.75
C ARG A 53 19.51 -23.58 -20.36
N PRO A 54 20.27 -24.68 -20.24
CA PRO A 54 20.37 -25.46 -18.99
C PRO A 54 20.95 -24.68 -17.80
N SER A 55 21.70 -23.61 -18.05
CA SER A 55 22.30 -22.77 -17.01
C SER A 55 21.27 -21.97 -16.20
N VAL A 56 20.03 -21.83 -16.67
CA VAL A 56 18.96 -21.10 -15.97
C VAL A 56 18.16 -22.07 -15.11
N GLN A 57 18.26 -21.93 -13.79
CA GLN A 57 17.52 -22.82 -12.88
C GLN A 57 16.04 -22.47 -12.78
N LYS A 58 15.70 -21.18 -12.73
CA LYS A 58 14.32 -20.69 -12.57
C LYS A 58 13.71 -20.29 -13.91
N THR A 59 13.39 -21.28 -14.73
CA THR A 59 12.82 -21.10 -16.07
C THR A 59 11.33 -20.80 -16.06
N VAL A 60 10.62 -21.14 -14.98
CA VAL A 60 9.18 -20.93 -14.87
C VAL A 60 8.88 -19.53 -14.35
N CYS A 61 7.97 -18.83 -15.04
CA CYS A 61 7.34 -17.62 -14.55
C CYS A 61 5.81 -17.83 -14.49
N HIS A 62 5.29 -18.01 -13.28
CA HIS A 62 3.86 -18.12 -13.02
C HIS A 62 3.31 -16.76 -12.64
N THR A 63 2.45 -16.20 -13.49
CA THR A 63 1.81 -14.90 -13.26
C THR A 63 0.34 -15.08 -13.00
N ILE A 64 -0.16 -14.48 -11.93
CA ILE A 64 -1.58 -14.46 -11.58
C ILE A 64 -2.09 -13.05 -11.82
N LEU A 65 -3.03 -12.87 -12.75
CA LEU A 65 -3.74 -11.61 -12.96
C LEU A 65 -5.08 -11.67 -12.25
N SER A 66 -5.31 -10.79 -11.28
CA SER A 66 -6.55 -10.70 -10.52
C SER A 66 -7.31 -9.43 -10.88
N PHE A 67 -8.62 -9.56 -11.06
CA PHE A 67 -9.51 -8.48 -11.45
C PHE A 67 -10.48 -8.14 -10.31
N SER A 68 -11.08 -6.96 -10.37
CA SER A 68 -12.11 -6.57 -9.41
C SER A 68 -13.38 -7.40 -9.64
N THR A 69 -14.12 -7.68 -8.58
CA THR A 69 -15.47 -8.25 -8.66
C THR A 69 -16.43 -7.32 -9.38
N HIS A 70 -16.23 -6.00 -9.30
CA HIS A 70 -17.04 -5.00 -10.01
C HIS A 70 -16.91 -5.09 -11.54
N ASP A 71 -15.84 -5.71 -12.05
CA ASP A 71 -15.62 -5.85 -13.49
C ASP A 71 -16.15 -7.17 -14.05
N SER A 72 -16.73 -8.05 -13.22
CA SER A 72 -17.00 -9.46 -13.56
C SER A 72 -17.84 -9.64 -14.84
N GLU A 73 -18.86 -8.81 -15.04
CA GLU A 73 -19.74 -8.88 -16.21
C GLU A 73 -19.03 -8.56 -17.53
N ARG A 74 -17.97 -7.73 -17.47
CA ARG A 74 -17.19 -7.30 -18.64
C ARG A 74 -16.04 -8.25 -18.95
N LEU A 75 -15.68 -9.13 -18.02
CA LEU A 75 -14.58 -10.09 -18.12
C LEU A 75 -15.02 -11.39 -18.80
N THR A 76 -15.40 -11.27 -20.06
CA THR A 76 -15.56 -12.43 -20.96
C THR A 76 -14.22 -13.14 -21.16
N ASP A 77 -14.25 -14.41 -21.56
CA ASP A 77 -13.04 -15.18 -21.86
C ASP A 77 -12.17 -14.48 -22.93
N ALA A 78 -12.80 -13.93 -23.97
CA ALA A 78 -12.11 -13.19 -25.02
C ALA A 78 -11.44 -11.92 -24.48
N THR A 79 -12.14 -11.14 -23.64
CA THR A 79 -11.58 -9.95 -22.99
C THR A 79 -10.38 -10.32 -22.11
N MET A 80 -10.52 -11.37 -21.29
CA MET A 80 -9.47 -11.81 -20.39
C MET A 80 -8.23 -12.32 -21.14
N ALA A 81 -8.43 -13.11 -22.21
CA ALA A 81 -7.35 -13.55 -23.09
C ALA A 81 -6.65 -12.36 -23.75
N LYS A 82 -7.40 -11.38 -24.25
CA LYS A 82 -6.83 -10.17 -24.87
C LYS A 82 -5.96 -9.38 -23.89
N ILE A 83 -6.46 -9.12 -22.68
CA ILE A 83 -5.70 -8.42 -21.63
C ILE A 83 -4.43 -9.19 -21.25
N ALA A 84 -4.54 -10.52 -21.11
CA ALA A 84 -3.39 -11.36 -20.78
C ALA A 84 -2.29 -11.30 -21.85
N ASN A 85 -2.65 -11.39 -23.14
CA ASN A 85 -1.68 -11.28 -24.22
C ASN A 85 -1.02 -9.89 -24.29
N GLU A 86 -1.80 -8.81 -24.13
CA GLU A 86 -1.22 -7.46 -24.07
C GLU A 86 -0.27 -7.28 -22.88
N TYR A 87 -0.64 -7.84 -21.72
CA TYR A 87 0.23 -7.87 -20.54
C TYR A 87 1.54 -8.62 -20.82
N LEU A 88 1.47 -9.82 -21.40
CA LEU A 88 2.64 -10.62 -21.76
C LEU A 88 3.56 -9.88 -22.72
N HIS A 89 3.01 -9.31 -23.79
CA HIS A 89 3.77 -8.55 -24.77
C HIS A 89 4.51 -7.37 -24.13
N LYS A 90 3.81 -6.54 -23.33
CA LYS A 90 4.43 -5.40 -22.61
C LYS A 90 5.46 -5.84 -21.56
N MET A 91 5.28 -7.02 -20.96
CA MET A 91 6.27 -7.60 -20.05
C MET A 91 7.52 -8.15 -20.76
N GLY A 92 7.48 -8.30 -22.09
CA GLY A 92 8.57 -8.88 -22.88
C GLY A 92 8.49 -10.41 -23.00
N TYR A 93 7.31 -10.98 -22.74
CA TYR A 93 6.99 -12.40 -22.87
C TYR A 93 6.15 -12.69 -24.13
N GLY A 94 6.27 -11.86 -25.18
CA GLY A 94 5.57 -12.07 -26.46
C GLY A 94 6.12 -13.24 -27.26
N ASP A 95 7.45 -13.44 -27.23
CA ASP A 95 8.15 -14.43 -28.05
C ASP A 95 8.62 -15.65 -27.22
N THR A 96 7.69 -16.25 -26.49
CA THR A 96 7.94 -17.43 -25.67
C THR A 96 6.67 -18.28 -25.49
N GLN A 97 6.84 -19.51 -25.03
CA GLN A 97 5.72 -20.36 -24.66
C GLN A 97 4.92 -19.78 -23.49
N SER A 98 3.59 -19.90 -23.58
CA SER A 98 2.69 -19.57 -22.48
C SER A 98 1.42 -20.41 -22.46
N LEU A 99 0.87 -20.60 -21.27
CA LEU A 99 -0.44 -21.22 -21.05
C LEU A 99 -1.28 -20.26 -20.21
N ILE A 100 -2.42 -19.81 -20.73
CA ILE A 100 -3.35 -18.89 -20.08
C ILE A 100 -4.59 -19.67 -19.65
N VAL A 101 -4.85 -19.68 -18.34
CA VAL A 101 -5.95 -20.43 -17.73
C VAL A 101 -6.78 -19.51 -16.86
N ARG A 102 -8.10 -19.51 -17.06
CA ARG A 102 -9.06 -18.83 -16.20
C ARG A 102 -9.46 -19.75 -15.04
N HIS A 103 -9.42 -19.20 -13.83
CA HIS A 103 -9.99 -19.84 -12.64
C HIS A 103 -11.22 -19.07 -12.16
N SER A 104 -12.24 -19.83 -11.76
CA SER A 104 -13.50 -19.32 -11.18
C SER A 104 -13.76 -19.88 -9.78
N ASP A 105 -12.72 -20.35 -9.09
CA ASP A 105 -12.77 -20.99 -7.77
C ASP A 105 -12.77 -19.97 -6.60
N ARG A 106 -12.67 -18.67 -6.90
CA ARG A 106 -12.68 -17.57 -5.92
C ARG A 106 -13.68 -16.51 -6.35
N GLN A 107 -14.08 -15.66 -5.39
CA GLN A 107 -14.98 -14.52 -5.67
C GLN A 107 -14.44 -13.58 -6.76
N HIS A 108 -13.14 -13.32 -6.78
CA HIS A 108 -12.54 -12.45 -7.79
C HIS A 108 -12.16 -13.25 -9.04
N PRO A 109 -12.56 -12.79 -10.24
CA PRO A 109 -12.08 -13.36 -11.51
C PRO A 109 -10.55 -13.26 -11.59
N HIS A 110 -9.89 -14.33 -12.00
CA HIS A 110 -8.44 -14.33 -12.15
C HIS A 110 -7.95 -15.30 -13.22
N LEU A 111 -6.77 -14.97 -13.74
CA LEU A 111 -6.01 -15.81 -14.66
C LEU A 111 -4.76 -16.32 -13.98
N HIS A 112 -4.44 -17.57 -14.26
CA HIS A 112 -3.12 -18.13 -14.09
C HIS A 112 -2.44 -18.22 -15.45
N ILE A 113 -1.21 -17.71 -15.52
CA ILE A 113 -0.40 -17.72 -16.74
C ILE A 113 0.92 -18.42 -16.42
N CYS A 114 1.16 -19.57 -17.04
CA CYS A 114 2.47 -20.22 -17.02
C CYS A 114 3.28 -19.69 -18.21
N ILE A 115 4.51 -19.24 -17.98
CA ILE A 115 5.35 -18.62 -19.00
C ILE A 115 6.75 -19.26 -18.94
N ASN A 116 7.32 -19.56 -20.10
CA ASN A 116 8.72 -19.95 -20.19
C ASN A 116 9.63 -18.71 -20.24
N ARG A 117 10.61 -18.64 -19.35
CA ARG A 117 11.61 -17.57 -19.36
C ARG A 117 12.68 -17.74 -20.42
N ILE A 118 12.75 -18.90 -21.06
CA ILE A 118 13.60 -19.09 -22.24
C ILE A 118 12.75 -18.74 -23.45
N GLY A 119 13.12 -17.69 -24.17
CA GLY A 119 12.41 -17.27 -25.37
C GLY A 119 12.63 -18.23 -26.53
N ASN A 120 11.85 -18.06 -27.60
CA ASN A 120 11.92 -18.92 -28.79
C ASN A 120 13.30 -18.93 -29.46
N ASN A 121 14.14 -17.93 -29.17
CA ASN A 121 15.53 -17.83 -29.62
C ASN A 121 16.55 -18.50 -28.67
N GLY A 122 16.10 -19.23 -27.65
CA GLY A 122 16.96 -19.87 -26.63
C GLY A 122 17.58 -18.91 -25.61
N LYS A 123 17.32 -17.60 -25.70
CA LYS A 123 17.85 -16.61 -24.76
C LYS A 123 16.91 -16.44 -23.57
N THR A 124 17.50 -16.14 -22.42
CA THR A 124 16.74 -15.85 -21.19
C THR A 124 16.10 -14.48 -21.28
N ILE A 125 14.79 -14.42 -21.01
CA ILE A 125 14.04 -13.18 -20.89
C ILE A 125 14.34 -12.57 -19.51
N SER A 126 14.77 -11.30 -19.55
CA SER A 126 15.16 -10.55 -18.35
C SER A 126 13.98 -10.36 -17.39
N ASP A 127 14.23 -10.59 -16.10
CA ASP A 127 13.32 -10.33 -14.98
C ASP A 127 13.64 -9.01 -14.26
N HIS A 128 14.54 -8.19 -14.83
CA HIS A 128 14.95 -6.94 -14.21
C HIS A 128 13.74 -6.01 -13.98
N ASN A 129 13.58 -5.58 -12.72
CA ASN A 129 12.48 -4.74 -12.25
C ASN A 129 11.08 -5.25 -12.63
N GLU A 130 10.89 -6.56 -12.77
CA GLU A 130 9.65 -7.15 -13.26
C GLU A 130 8.42 -6.75 -12.43
N LYS A 131 8.56 -6.68 -11.11
CA LYS A 131 7.46 -6.29 -10.21
C LYS A 131 7.04 -4.84 -10.47
N TYR A 132 8.00 -3.93 -10.63
CA TYR A 132 7.73 -2.53 -10.91
C TYR A 132 7.10 -2.34 -12.30
N ARG A 133 7.69 -2.98 -13.32
CA ARG A 133 7.15 -2.98 -14.70
C ARG A 133 5.73 -3.53 -14.73
N SER A 134 5.50 -4.65 -14.07
CA SER A 134 4.19 -5.29 -13.98
C SER A 134 3.16 -4.38 -13.32
N THR A 135 3.48 -3.72 -12.20
CA THR A 135 2.55 -2.78 -11.56
C THR A 135 2.17 -1.64 -12.49
N LYS A 136 3.14 -1.06 -13.21
CA LYS A 136 2.90 0.00 -14.18
C LYS A 136 2.00 -0.47 -15.33
N ILE A 137 2.29 -1.64 -15.90
CA ILE A 137 1.50 -2.22 -17.00
C ILE A 137 0.09 -2.58 -16.52
N CYS A 138 -0.07 -3.15 -15.33
CA CYS A 138 -1.38 -3.46 -14.77
C CYS A 138 -2.24 -2.20 -14.62
N ARG A 139 -1.65 -1.08 -14.16
CA ARG A 139 -2.34 0.20 -14.08
C ARG A 139 -2.74 0.72 -15.46
N GLU A 140 -1.80 0.74 -16.41
CA GLU A 140 -2.07 1.20 -17.78
C GLU A 140 -3.20 0.40 -18.44
N LEU A 141 -3.17 -0.94 -18.31
CA LEU A 141 -4.22 -1.81 -18.86
C LEU A 141 -5.54 -1.65 -18.11
N THR A 142 -5.52 -1.42 -16.79
CA THR A 142 -6.74 -1.15 -16.01
C THR A 142 -7.42 0.12 -16.54
N GLU A 143 -6.67 1.21 -16.71
CA GLU A 143 -7.17 2.48 -17.24
C GLU A 143 -7.68 2.32 -18.69
N ARG A 144 -6.88 1.70 -19.58
CA ARG A 144 -7.22 1.49 -20.99
C ARG A 144 -8.51 0.69 -21.20
N TYR A 145 -8.70 -0.36 -20.41
CA TYR A 145 -9.88 -1.21 -20.50
C TYR A 145 -11.05 -0.68 -19.65
N GLY A 146 -10.90 0.49 -19.02
CA GLY A 146 -11.89 1.08 -18.14
C GLY A 146 -12.27 0.15 -16.98
N LEU A 147 -11.32 -0.65 -16.49
CA LEU A 147 -11.52 -1.56 -15.37
C LEU A 147 -11.43 -0.82 -14.05
N SER A 148 -11.98 -1.41 -13.00
CA SER A 148 -11.95 -0.87 -11.65
C SER A 148 -10.51 -0.74 -11.13
N ILE A 149 -10.14 0.48 -10.74
CA ILE A 149 -8.89 0.78 -10.03
C ILE A 149 -9.14 0.46 -8.55
N GLY A 150 -8.26 -0.34 -7.92
CA GLY A 150 -8.44 -0.68 -6.51
C GLY A 150 -8.40 0.58 -5.62
N GLU A 151 -9.40 0.76 -4.77
CA GLU A 151 -9.57 1.95 -3.93
C GLU A 151 -8.66 1.90 -2.70
N GLY A 152 -7.35 2.09 -2.92
CA GLY A 152 -6.37 2.37 -1.87
C GLY A 152 -6.39 1.39 -0.68
N LYS A 153 -6.01 1.89 0.50
CA LYS A 153 -5.92 1.09 1.74
C LYS A 153 -7.26 0.86 2.44
N GLN A 154 -8.31 1.56 2.04
CA GLN A 154 -9.61 1.56 2.74
C GLN A 154 -10.37 0.27 2.43
N GLU A 155 -10.34 -0.22 1.19
CA GLU A 155 -11.07 -1.43 0.78
C GLU A 155 -10.27 -2.75 0.93
N VAL A 156 -9.09 -2.72 1.56
CA VAL A 156 -8.31 -3.94 1.74
C VAL A 156 -8.99 -4.85 2.77
N ASN A 157 -9.33 -6.07 2.32
CA ASN A 157 -9.93 -7.10 3.17
C ASN A 157 -8.98 -7.51 4.32
N ARG A 158 -9.18 -6.89 5.48
CA ARG A 158 -8.35 -7.03 6.68
C ARG A 158 -8.24 -8.48 7.15
N SER A 159 -9.30 -9.27 7.01
CA SER A 159 -9.34 -10.67 7.46
C SER A 159 -8.36 -11.60 6.72
N ARG A 160 -7.97 -11.21 5.50
CA ARG A 160 -7.06 -11.99 4.64
C ARG A 160 -5.59 -11.60 4.79
N LEU A 161 -5.30 -10.53 5.51
CA LEU A 161 -3.92 -10.13 5.79
C LEU A 161 -3.26 -11.16 6.71
N ARG A 162 -1.95 -11.37 6.52
CA ARG A 162 -1.14 -12.34 7.26
C ARG A 162 0.24 -11.75 7.52
N GLY A 163 0.87 -12.17 8.62
CA GLY A 163 2.22 -11.74 8.99
C GLY A 163 2.35 -10.23 9.13
N GLU A 164 3.47 -9.69 8.65
CA GLU A 164 3.82 -8.26 8.73
C GLU A 164 2.76 -7.33 8.12
N ASP A 165 2.11 -7.74 7.02
CA ASP A 165 1.07 -6.92 6.38
C ASP A 165 -0.12 -6.69 7.33
N LYS A 166 -0.50 -7.69 8.14
CA LYS A 166 -1.59 -7.56 9.12
C LYS A 166 -1.22 -6.52 10.18
N LEU A 167 -0.01 -6.60 10.74
CA LEU A 167 0.49 -5.65 11.73
C LEU A 167 0.59 -4.23 11.17
N GLN A 168 1.06 -4.09 9.93
CA GLN A 168 1.16 -2.79 9.26
C GLN A 168 -0.21 -2.11 9.09
N TYR A 169 -1.26 -2.90 8.81
CA TYR A 169 -2.63 -2.38 8.73
C TYR A 169 -3.24 -2.10 10.09
N GLU A 170 -2.98 -2.92 11.11
CA GLU A 170 -3.40 -2.63 12.48
C GLU A 170 -2.81 -1.31 12.99
N ILE A 171 -1.51 -1.07 12.74
CA ILE A 171 -0.86 0.20 13.08
C ILE A 171 -1.48 1.35 12.27
N PHE A 172 -1.75 1.15 10.97
CA PHE A 172 -2.38 2.17 10.13
C PHE A 172 -3.77 2.56 10.65
N ASP A 173 -4.61 1.57 10.98
CA ASP A 173 -5.97 1.77 11.46
C ASP A 173 -5.96 2.46 12.84
N ALA A 174 -5.03 2.07 13.73
CA ALA A 174 -4.81 2.73 15.02
C ALA A 174 -4.39 4.20 14.87
N ILE A 175 -3.42 4.50 13.99
CA ILE A 175 -3.02 5.88 13.70
C ILE A 175 -4.21 6.67 13.16
N LYS A 176 -5.00 6.08 12.25
CA LYS A 176 -6.18 6.73 11.67
C LYS A 176 -7.26 7.04 12.70
N SER A 177 -7.45 6.20 13.71
CA SER A 177 -8.45 6.44 14.78
C SER A 177 -7.96 7.46 15.82
N ILE A 178 -6.67 7.42 16.17
CA ILE A 178 -6.10 8.24 17.26
C ILE A 178 -5.73 9.65 16.78
N LEU A 179 -5.20 9.77 15.56
CA LEU A 179 -4.66 11.03 15.03
C LEU A 179 -5.66 12.19 15.07
N PRO A 180 -6.95 12.04 14.70
CA PRO A 180 -7.91 13.15 14.74
C PRO A 180 -8.17 13.72 16.14
N GLN A 181 -7.94 12.93 17.20
CA GLN A 181 -8.19 13.31 18.59
C GLN A 181 -6.93 13.78 19.32
N SER A 182 -5.76 13.62 18.70
CA SER A 182 -4.47 13.92 19.32
C SER A 182 -4.10 15.38 19.10
N GLN A 183 -3.94 16.11 20.21
CA GLN A 183 -3.51 17.52 20.21
C GLN A 183 -2.01 17.68 20.45
N THR A 184 -1.37 16.71 21.11
CA THR A 184 0.08 16.72 21.33
C THR A 184 0.69 15.40 20.90
N TRP A 185 2.01 15.38 20.65
CA TRP A 185 2.70 14.11 20.40
C TRP A 185 2.71 13.23 21.63
N LYS A 186 2.67 13.81 22.83
CA LYS A 186 2.59 13.05 24.07
C LYS A 186 1.29 12.25 24.13
N ASP A 187 0.17 12.87 23.80
CA ASP A 187 -1.13 12.19 23.77
C ASP A 187 -1.17 11.15 22.66
N PHE A 188 -0.71 11.51 21.46
CA PHE A 188 -0.63 10.59 20.33
C PHE A 188 0.19 9.33 20.64
N VAL A 189 1.35 9.48 21.28
CA VAL A 189 2.20 8.36 21.66
C VAL A 189 1.60 7.55 22.81
N ALA A 190 0.99 8.20 23.80
CA ALA A 190 0.35 7.51 24.92
C ALA A 190 -0.83 6.64 24.47
N GLU A 191 -1.69 7.15 23.57
CA GLU A 191 -2.81 6.42 23.00
C GLU A 191 -2.36 5.23 22.12
N LEU A 192 -1.24 5.38 21.39
CA LEU A 192 -0.65 4.28 20.64
C LEU A 192 -0.04 3.21 21.57
N GLU A 193 0.60 3.62 22.67
CA GLU A 193 1.13 2.70 23.68
C GLU A 193 0.02 1.87 24.33
N GLN A 194 -1.20 2.42 24.51
CA GLN A 194 -2.36 1.66 24.98
C GLN A 194 -2.82 0.55 24.02
N GLN A 195 -2.46 0.66 22.73
CA GLN A 195 -2.74 -0.36 21.71
C GLN A 195 -1.52 -1.25 21.41
N ASP A 196 -0.55 -1.31 22.33
CA ASP A 196 0.71 -2.05 22.20
C ASP A 196 1.59 -1.59 21.01
N ILE A 197 1.44 -0.33 20.58
CA ILE A 197 2.23 0.26 19.49
C ILE A 197 3.27 1.22 20.07
N THR A 198 4.54 0.80 20.06
CA THR A 198 5.65 1.65 20.49
C THR A 198 6.11 2.57 19.34
N THR A 199 6.43 3.83 19.64
CA THR A 199 6.92 4.79 18.65
C THR A 199 8.40 5.13 18.84
N ARG A 200 9.11 5.37 17.73
CA ARG A 200 10.52 5.78 17.70
C ARG A 200 10.77 6.81 16.62
N PHE A 201 11.38 7.93 16.98
CA PHE A 201 11.74 8.97 16.02
C PHE A 201 13.12 8.72 15.40
N LYS A 202 13.23 8.96 14.09
CA LYS A 202 14.50 8.93 13.32
C LYS A 202 15.00 10.34 13.09
N THR A 203 16.27 10.60 13.39
CA THR A 203 16.93 11.88 13.16
C THR A 203 17.87 11.84 11.96
N LYS A 204 18.18 13.01 11.39
CA LYS A 204 19.17 13.15 10.31
C LYS A 204 20.58 13.03 10.88
N GLY A 205 21.16 11.83 10.83
CA GLY A 205 22.51 11.58 11.36
C GLY A 205 22.63 11.96 12.83
N ASN A 206 23.64 12.77 13.18
CA ASN A 206 23.87 13.26 14.54
C ASN A 206 23.13 14.57 14.88
N THR A 207 22.22 15.04 14.03
CA THR A 207 21.45 16.26 14.31
C THR A 207 20.22 15.96 15.17
N ASP A 208 19.70 16.98 15.85
CA ASP A 208 18.43 16.90 16.60
C ASP A 208 17.19 17.05 15.69
N VAL A 209 17.37 17.08 14.36
CA VAL A 209 16.26 17.21 13.41
C VAL A 209 15.63 15.85 13.14
N VAL A 210 14.39 15.66 13.59
CA VAL A 210 13.58 14.48 13.32
C VAL A 210 13.12 14.49 11.84
N GLN A 211 13.44 13.41 11.12
CA GLN A 211 13.07 13.21 9.71
C GLN A 211 12.10 12.05 9.49
N GLY A 212 11.87 11.23 10.50
CA GLY A 212 10.99 10.07 10.36
C GLY A 212 10.49 9.54 11.68
N ILE A 213 9.52 8.65 11.57
CA ILE A 213 8.90 7.94 12.69
C ILE A 213 8.86 6.45 12.35
N ILE A 214 9.05 5.61 13.36
CA ILE A 214 8.97 4.16 13.34
C ILE A 214 7.89 3.77 14.34
N PHE A 215 7.05 2.83 13.94
CA PHE A 215 6.06 2.18 14.79
C PHE A 215 6.48 0.73 14.97
N GLU A 216 6.40 0.22 16.19
CA GLU A 216 6.78 -1.14 16.55
C GLU A 216 5.60 -1.83 17.24
N LYS A 217 5.23 -3.02 16.75
CA LYS A 217 4.17 -3.86 17.31
C LYS A 217 4.57 -5.32 17.14
N ASP A 218 4.39 -6.13 18.18
CA ASP A 218 4.72 -7.57 18.18
C ASP A 218 6.14 -7.89 17.68
N GLY A 219 7.12 -7.06 18.06
CA GLY A 219 8.52 -7.18 17.64
C GLY A 219 8.82 -6.78 16.19
N CYS A 220 7.82 -6.36 15.41
CA CYS A 220 7.97 -5.89 14.05
C CYS A 220 8.00 -4.36 13.99
N SER A 221 8.99 -3.79 13.31
CA SER A 221 9.18 -2.33 13.18
C SER A 221 8.92 -1.81 11.77
N PHE A 222 8.02 -0.84 11.64
CA PHE A 222 7.62 -0.23 10.37
C PHE A 222 7.89 1.27 10.35
N SER A 223 8.52 1.75 9.29
CA SER A 223 8.67 3.21 9.09
C SER A 223 7.32 3.82 8.72
N GLY A 224 6.96 4.96 9.30
CA GLY A 224 5.68 5.62 9.05
C GLY A 224 5.35 5.81 7.56
N SER A 225 6.30 6.29 6.73
CA SER A 225 6.09 6.42 5.28
C SER A 225 5.98 5.09 4.52
N LYS A 226 6.51 3.99 5.08
CA LYS A 226 6.29 2.64 4.54
C LYS A 226 4.91 2.12 4.91
N ILE A 227 4.39 2.49 6.10
CA ILE A 227 3.01 2.24 6.47
C ILE A 227 2.12 2.96 5.46
N ASP A 228 2.08 4.29 5.50
CA ASP A 228 1.37 5.10 4.51
C ASP A 228 2.05 6.47 4.39
N ARG A 229 1.91 7.15 3.25
CA ARG A 229 2.45 8.50 3.09
C ARG A 229 1.85 9.47 4.12
N THR A 230 0.58 9.28 4.51
CA THR A 230 -0.07 10.08 5.56
C THR A 230 0.51 9.82 6.95
N CYS A 231 1.07 8.64 7.19
CA CYS A 231 1.71 8.28 8.46
C CYS A 231 3.19 8.70 8.55
N SER A 232 3.68 9.52 7.61
CA SER A 232 5.02 10.10 7.70
C SER A 232 5.10 11.15 8.81
N PHE A 233 6.27 11.30 9.45
CA PHE A 233 6.46 12.25 10.54
C PHE A 233 6.03 13.68 10.17
N SER A 234 6.43 14.15 8.98
CA SER A 234 6.05 15.48 8.49
C SER A 234 4.53 15.67 8.34
N ARG A 235 3.79 14.62 7.98
CA ARG A 235 2.33 14.69 7.81
C ARG A 235 1.62 14.61 9.14
N LEU A 236 2.05 13.70 10.02
CA LEU A 236 1.53 13.57 11.38
C LEU A 236 1.76 14.86 12.19
N LYS A 237 2.93 15.47 12.06
CA LYS A 237 3.25 16.75 12.71
C LYS A 237 2.24 17.85 12.33
N VAL A 238 2.02 18.03 11.03
CA VAL A 238 1.08 19.04 10.52
C VAL A 238 -0.33 18.79 11.02
N GLU A 239 -0.78 17.53 11.05
CA GLU A 239 -2.13 17.19 11.51
C GLU A 239 -2.31 17.45 13.02
N ILE A 240 -1.32 17.05 13.83
CA ILE A 240 -1.35 17.28 15.29
C ILE A 240 -1.37 18.79 15.59
N GLU A 241 -0.51 19.58 14.93
CA GLU A 241 -0.49 21.05 15.08
C GLU A 241 -1.84 21.69 14.68
N GLN A 242 -2.48 21.18 13.62
CA GLN A 242 -3.81 21.65 13.20
C GLN A 242 -4.90 21.30 14.23
N ASN A 243 -4.81 20.13 14.87
CA ASN A 243 -5.78 19.73 15.90
C ASN A 243 -5.66 20.60 17.16
N SER A 244 -4.42 20.94 17.59
CA SER A 244 -4.21 21.86 18.72
C SER A 244 -4.89 23.20 18.47
N HIS A 245 -4.67 23.79 17.28
CA HIS A 245 -5.24 25.10 16.93
C HIS A 245 -6.77 25.10 16.80
N LYS A 246 -7.38 24.04 16.27
CA LYS A 246 -8.83 23.91 16.21
C LYS A 246 -9.45 23.92 17.60
N GLN A 247 -8.80 23.29 18.56
CA GLN A 247 -9.30 23.21 19.92
C GLN A 247 -9.15 24.52 20.70
N GLU A 248 -8.05 25.25 20.49
CA GLU A 248 -7.88 26.61 21.02
C GLU A 248 -9.00 27.55 20.52
N GLN A 249 -9.38 27.46 19.24
CA GLN A 249 -10.48 28.25 18.67
C GLN A 249 -11.85 27.84 19.22
N ILE A 250 -12.08 26.53 19.46
CA ILE A 250 -13.31 26.04 20.10
C ILE A 250 -13.37 26.46 21.58
N HIS A 251 -12.24 26.53 22.27
CA HIS A 251 -12.17 26.97 23.67
C HIS A 251 -12.48 28.47 23.79
N LEU A 252 -11.94 29.30 22.89
CA LEU A 252 -12.22 30.74 22.82
C LEU A 252 -13.68 31.09 22.49
N GLN A 253 -14.43 30.19 21.87
CA GLN A 253 -15.86 30.38 21.57
C GLN A 253 -16.80 29.91 22.70
N ASN A 254 -16.31 29.15 23.69
CA ASN A 254 -17.14 28.49 24.70
C ASN A 254 -16.98 29.03 26.14
N ASP A 255 -16.21 30.10 26.35
CA ASP A 255 -16.13 30.73 27.68
C ASP A 255 -17.46 31.46 28.03
N PRO A 256 -18.14 31.11 29.14
CA PRO A 256 -19.33 31.82 29.59
C PRO A 256 -18.93 33.18 30.16
N MET A 257 -19.54 34.26 29.68
CA MET A 257 -19.43 35.60 30.27
C MET A 257 -19.80 35.55 31.75
N VAL A 258 -18.81 35.62 32.64
CA VAL A 258 -19.03 35.97 34.05
C VAL A 258 -19.36 37.46 34.08
N HIS A 259 -20.64 37.78 34.07
CA HIS A 259 -21.12 39.15 34.30
C HIS A 259 -20.87 39.53 35.77
N SER A 260 -19.85 40.36 36.00
CA SER A 260 -19.84 41.26 37.16
C SER A 260 -20.89 42.34 36.91
N VAL A 261 -21.84 42.42 37.83
CA VAL A 261 -22.84 43.49 37.92
C VAL A 261 -22.12 44.82 38.10
N ASP A 262 -22.28 45.73 37.16
CA ASP A 262 -22.58 47.11 37.51
C ASP A 262 -23.43 47.77 36.41
N GLU A 263 -24.54 48.35 36.83
CA GLU A 263 -25.50 49.05 35.98
C GLU A 263 -24.93 50.40 35.52
N SER A 264 -24.95 50.67 34.21
CA SER A 264 -25.52 51.92 33.70
C SER A 264 -25.64 51.93 32.17
N ASN A 265 -26.89 52.01 31.71
CA ASN A 265 -27.40 52.70 30.52
C ASN A 265 -27.03 52.22 29.10
N PHE A 266 -27.77 51.21 28.64
CA PHE A 266 -28.69 51.21 27.48
C PHE A 266 -28.55 52.24 26.31
N ILE A 267 -28.60 51.69 25.08
CA ILE A 267 -29.05 52.23 23.75
C ILE A 267 -27.97 53.04 22.98
N THR A 268 -27.53 52.75 21.75
CA THR A 268 -27.93 51.92 20.58
C THR A 268 -26.70 51.84 19.65
N ASP A 269 -26.27 50.67 19.21
CA ASP A 269 -26.62 50.03 17.91
C ASP A 269 -25.68 50.40 16.74
N LEU A 270 -24.74 49.49 16.51
CA LEU A 270 -24.35 48.88 15.23
C LEU A 270 -24.23 49.76 13.96
N SER A 271 -22.99 49.97 13.52
CA SER A 271 -22.41 49.34 12.31
C SER A 271 -21.45 50.27 11.54
N GLU A 272 -20.47 49.60 10.93
CA GLU A 272 -19.67 50.03 9.77
C GLU A 272 -18.64 51.14 10.02
N ALA A 273 -17.38 50.76 10.27
CA ALA A 273 -16.39 50.38 9.25
C ALA A 273 -15.58 51.58 8.75
N ILE A 274 -14.33 51.29 8.35
CA ILE A 274 -13.36 52.19 7.69
C ILE A 274 -12.60 53.03 8.74
N SER A 275 -11.28 52.98 8.91
CA SER A 275 -10.20 52.63 7.98
C SER A 275 -8.91 52.39 8.78
N GLU A 276 -8.04 51.54 8.22
CA GLU A 276 -6.58 51.75 8.15
C GLU A 276 -5.75 51.78 9.45
N VAL A 277 -4.52 51.25 9.54
CA VAL A 277 -3.67 50.40 8.70
C VAL A 277 -2.41 50.10 9.57
N PHE A 278 -1.74 48.98 9.32
CA PHE A 278 -0.36 48.65 9.73
C PHE A 278 -0.02 48.49 11.23
N SER A 279 0.12 47.23 11.66
CA SER A 279 1.40 46.59 12.06
C SER A 279 1.10 45.34 12.88
N MET A 280 0.99 44.18 12.24
CA MET A 280 1.01 42.91 12.97
C MET A 280 2.44 42.41 13.09
N PRO A 281 2.98 42.24 14.31
CA PRO A 281 4.18 41.45 14.53
C PRO A 281 3.85 39.98 14.25
N THR A 282 4.76 39.29 13.59
CA THR A 282 4.76 37.82 13.49
C THR A 282 4.65 37.18 14.87
N PRO A 283 3.75 36.21 15.11
CA PRO A 283 3.90 35.32 16.25
C PRO A 283 5.01 34.32 15.93
N SER A 284 6.16 34.62 16.51
CA SER A 284 7.27 33.73 16.86
C SER A 284 6.95 32.22 16.73
N ASN A 285 7.76 31.53 15.93
CA ASN A 285 8.03 30.09 16.04
C ASN A 285 8.54 29.77 17.45
N GLY A 286 7.64 29.64 18.41
CA GLY A 286 7.93 29.02 19.70
C GLY A 286 7.95 27.52 19.48
N VAL A 287 9.13 26.93 19.28
CA VAL A 287 9.26 25.48 19.39
C VAL A 287 8.91 25.13 20.83
N ASP A 288 7.81 24.40 21.02
CA ASP A 288 7.40 23.93 22.34
C ASP A 288 8.56 23.15 22.97
N VAL A 289 9.15 23.75 24.01
CA VAL A 289 10.33 23.24 24.70
C VAL A 289 9.99 21.93 25.41
N ASP A 290 8.74 21.75 25.81
CA ASP A 290 8.26 20.53 26.45
C ASP A 290 8.07 19.41 25.41
N GLU A 291 7.64 19.74 24.19
CA GLU A 291 7.62 18.81 23.05
C GLU A 291 9.04 18.36 22.65
N LEU A 292 10.00 19.29 22.56
CA LEU A 292 11.42 18.96 22.34
C LEU A 292 11.99 18.08 23.46
N ARG A 293 11.65 18.37 24.73
CA ARG A 293 12.07 17.56 25.88
C ARG A 293 11.42 16.17 25.84
N PHE A 294 10.18 16.07 25.42
CA PHE A 294 9.45 14.80 25.26
C PHE A 294 10.09 13.93 24.18
N GLN A 295 10.36 14.50 23.00
CA GLN A 295 11.08 13.82 21.91
C GLN A 295 12.49 13.36 22.36
N LYS A 296 13.21 14.19 23.13
CA LYS A 296 14.51 13.85 23.71
C LYS A 296 14.42 12.74 24.75
N LYS A 297 13.33 12.67 25.53
CA LYS A 297 13.08 11.60 26.52
C LYS A 297 12.79 10.25 25.83
N LEU A 298 12.01 10.25 24.76
CA LEU A 298 11.77 9.06 23.93
C LEU A 298 13.06 8.55 23.27
N ARG A 299 13.93 9.46 22.78
CA ARG A 299 15.29 9.12 22.30
C ARG A 299 16.13 8.41 23.36
N ASN A 300 16.11 8.90 24.60
CA ASN A 300 16.95 8.35 25.68
C ASN A 300 16.45 6.98 26.16
N ARG A 301 15.13 6.73 26.17
CA ARG A 301 14.55 5.39 26.40
C ARG A 301 14.95 4.40 25.31
N ALA A 302 14.97 4.84 24.05
CA ALA A 302 15.39 4.04 22.91
C ALA A 302 16.87 3.60 22.95
N ASN A 303 17.77 4.45 23.45
CA ASN A 303 19.21 4.16 23.52
C ASN A 303 19.59 3.25 24.70
N ARG A 304 18.78 3.17 25.76
CA ARG A 304 19.00 2.24 26.89
C ARG A 304 18.71 0.78 26.53
N LYS A 305 17.74 0.49 25.64
CA LYS A 305 17.42 -0.88 25.18
C LYS A 305 18.44 -1.50 24.21
N ARG A 306 19.48 -0.76 23.79
CA ARG A 306 20.55 -1.23 22.88
C ARG A 306 21.85 -1.62 23.60
N ARG A 307 21.89 -1.51 24.93
CA ARG A 307 23.12 -1.57 25.73
C ARG A 307 23.07 -2.62 26.85
N ILE A 308 22.34 -3.71 26.61
CA ILE A 308 22.36 -4.95 27.40
C ILE A 308 22.52 -6.09 26.42
#